data_AF-A0A0H3CYS2-F1
#
_entry.id   AF-A0A0H3CYS2-F1
#
_cell.length_a   1.000
_cell.length_b   1.000
_cell.length_c   1.000
_cell.angle_alpha   90.00
_cell.angle_beta   90.00
_cell.angle_gamma   90.00
#
_symmetry.space_group_name_H-M   'P 1'
#
loop_
_entity.id
_entity.type
_entity.pdbx_description
1 polymer ?
#
loop_
_entity_poly.entity_id
_entity_poly.type
_entity_poly.pdbx_seq_one_letter_code
_entity_poly.pdbx_strand_id
1 'polypeptide(L)'
;MTENYAAEAEILKLARVLDVEPARLAYLGRVDADDLQAFRGQVTDTLFDANAAALQRMALAARVVPVGVLAKIAEKVFGPLLCARIAGLVDVGRGVDVAKRLSPRFLADVAAELDPRRASAIISRIPLDTVLAVAGELAHKEDWITLGRFVGHLPDPTVQQALNRIDDPSLLRIAFVLDDKRRVDHVVGLLPAHRLGRLVTAASADEDLWTPALDLLTHLGEARRATLKPMLADLPEGFRDRVQATIK
;
A
#
# COMPACT_ATOMS: atom_id res chain seq x y z
N MET A 1 17.71 -12.16 -19.28
CA MET A 1 17.38 -11.97 -17.85
C MET A 1 15.87 -11.95 -17.77
N THR A 2 15.26 -12.90 -17.07
CA THR A 2 13.82 -12.83 -16.79
C THR A 2 13.61 -11.58 -15.92
N GLU A 3 12.87 -10.60 -16.40
CA GLU A 3 12.52 -9.43 -15.60
C GLU A 3 11.69 -9.91 -14.41
N ASN A 4 12.22 -9.76 -13.18
CA ASN A 4 11.55 -10.19 -11.95
C ASN A 4 10.94 -8.97 -11.26
N TYR A 5 9.84 -8.49 -11.84
CA TYR A 5 9.10 -7.31 -11.36
C TYR A 5 8.67 -7.46 -9.89
N ALA A 6 8.31 -8.69 -9.48
CA ALA A 6 7.90 -8.99 -8.12
C ALA A 6 9.05 -8.78 -7.11
N ALA A 7 10.28 -9.20 -7.45
CA ALA A 7 11.44 -8.93 -6.61
C ALA A 7 11.78 -7.43 -6.53
N GLU A 8 11.66 -6.70 -7.64
CA GLU A 8 11.86 -5.25 -7.66
C GLU A 8 10.87 -4.53 -6.74
N ALA A 9 9.59 -4.91 -6.79
CA ALA A 9 8.57 -4.38 -5.89
C ALA A 9 8.87 -4.67 -4.41
N GLU A 10 9.33 -5.88 -4.07
CA GLU A 10 9.72 -6.22 -2.70
C GLU A 10 10.97 -5.46 -2.23
N ILE A 11 11.94 -5.22 -3.12
CA ILE A 11 13.12 -4.40 -2.83
C ILE A 11 12.71 -2.96 -2.49
N LEU A 12 11.79 -2.36 -3.26
CA LEU A 12 11.25 -1.03 -2.94
C LEU A 12 10.61 -0.99 -1.55
N LYS A 13 9.78 -1.99 -1.23
CA LYS A 13 9.11 -2.09 0.08
C LYS A 13 10.12 -2.31 1.22
N LEU A 14 11.14 -3.14 1.02
CA LEU A 14 12.18 -3.40 2.02
C LEU A 14 13.07 -2.17 2.23
N ALA A 15 13.45 -1.48 1.16
CA ALA A 15 14.22 -0.24 1.21
C ALA A 15 13.50 0.82 2.05
N ARG A 16 12.17 0.94 1.91
CA ARG A 16 11.34 1.81 2.75
C ARG A 16 11.41 1.44 4.23
N VAL A 17 11.30 0.15 4.57
CA VAL A 17 11.35 -0.32 5.97
C VAL A 17 12.71 -0.02 6.61
N LEU A 18 13.79 -0.14 5.84
CA LEU A 18 15.16 0.08 6.30
C LEU A 18 15.61 1.54 6.21
N ASP A 19 14.79 2.42 5.65
CA ASP A 19 15.11 3.82 5.35
C ASP A 19 16.41 3.98 4.54
N VAL A 20 16.48 3.25 3.42
CA VAL A 20 17.63 3.27 2.48
C VAL A 20 17.17 3.43 1.04
N GLU A 21 18.08 3.87 0.17
CA GLU A 21 17.82 3.88 -1.27
C GLU A 21 17.69 2.45 -1.84
N PRO A 22 16.72 2.18 -2.74
CA PRO A 22 16.54 0.86 -3.35
C PRO A 22 17.78 0.32 -4.06
N ALA A 23 18.58 1.20 -4.67
CA ALA A 23 19.82 0.83 -5.36
C ALA A 23 20.83 0.13 -4.42
N ARG A 24 20.83 0.46 -3.12
CA ARG A 24 21.67 -0.22 -2.12
C ARG A 24 21.30 -1.69 -1.93
N LEU A 25 20.06 -2.06 -2.25
CA LEU A 25 19.52 -3.42 -2.14
C LEU A 25 19.41 -4.13 -3.49
N ALA A 26 19.90 -3.53 -4.59
CA ALA A 26 19.79 -4.09 -5.95
C ALA A 26 20.42 -5.49 -6.08
N TYR A 27 21.39 -5.83 -5.24
CA TYR A 27 21.99 -7.17 -5.18
C TYR A 27 20.98 -8.28 -4.83
N LEU A 28 19.84 -7.92 -4.23
CA LEU A 28 18.75 -8.84 -3.90
C LEU A 28 17.85 -9.17 -5.11
N GLY A 29 18.03 -8.54 -6.28
CA GLY A 29 17.15 -8.75 -7.45
C GLY A 29 17.15 -10.17 -8.03
N ARG A 30 18.00 -11.07 -7.51
CA ARG A 30 18.06 -12.50 -7.87
C ARG A 30 17.37 -13.40 -6.85
N VAL A 31 16.90 -12.85 -5.74
CA VAL A 31 16.17 -13.57 -4.69
C VAL A 31 14.70 -13.69 -5.11
N ASP A 32 14.07 -14.79 -4.71
CA ASP A 32 12.65 -14.98 -4.95
C ASP A 32 11.81 -13.91 -4.22
N ALA A 33 10.71 -13.47 -4.83
CA ALA A 33 9.88 -12.41 -4.28
C ALA A 33 9.20 -12.84 -2.97
N ASP A 34 8.79 -14.10 -2.83
CA ASP A 34 8.16 -14.61 -1.61
C ASP A 34 9.17 -14.62 -0.45
N ASP A 35 10.42 -14.97 -0.73
CA ASP A 35 11.52 -14.92 0.23
C ASP A 35 11.83 -13.47 0.67
N LEU A 36 11.84 -12.53 -0.27
CA LEU A 36 12.02 -11.10 0.03
C LEU A 36 10.86 -10.55 0.86
N GLN A 37 9.63 -10.94 0.55
CA GLN A 37 8.45 -10.58 1.33
C GLN A 37 8.54 -11.12 2.76
N ALA A 38 8.91 -12.39 2.91
CA ALA A 38 9.11 -13.02 4.21
C ALA A 38 10.21 -12.32 5.03
N PHE A 39 11.35 -12.03 4.39
CA PHE A 39 12.46 -11.30 5.02
C PHE A 39 12.03 -9.89 5.47
N ARG A 40 11.32 -9.14 4.61
CA ARG A 40 10.77 -7.83 4.96
C ARG A 40 9.83 -7.90 6.17
N GLY A 41 9.02 -8.95 6.26
CA GLY A 41 8.17 -9.23 7.42
C GLY A 41 9.00 -9.37 8.70
N GLN A 42 10.07 -10.19 8.68
CA GLN A 42 10.97 -10.40 9.81
C GLN A 42 11.71 -9.12 10.23
N VAL A 43 12.18 -8.33 9.26
CA VAL A 43 12.82 -7.02 9.52
C VAL A 43 11.83 -6.09 10.21
N THR A 44 10.60 -6.02 9.69
CA THR A 44 9.54 -5.19 10.27
C THR A 44 9.25 -5.62 11.71
N ASP A 45 9.10 -6.92 11.97
CA ASP A 45 8.83 -7.42 13.31
C ASP A 45 9.96 -7.09 14.28
N THR A 46 11.22 -7.27 13.87
CA THR A 46 12.40 -6.91 14.67
C THR A 46 12.44 -5.42 15.01
N LEU A 47 12.15 -4.55 14.04
CA LEU A 47 12.14 -3.08 14.24
C LEU A 47 10.97 -2.60 15.08
N PHE A 48 9.84 -3.32 15.07
CA PHE A 48 8.66 -2.97 15.86
C PHE A 48 8.68 -3.52 17.28
N ASP A 49 9.32 -4.67 17.49
CA ASP A 49 9.40 -5.30 18.82
C ASP A 49 10.46 -4.65 19.71
N ALA A 50 11.34 -3.83 19.13
CA ALA A 50 12.21 -2.92 19.85
C ALA A 50 11.38 -2.03 20.80
N ASN A 51 11.63 -2.14 22.11
CA ASN A 51 10.95 -1.40 23.18
C ASN A 51 9.48 -1.78 23.44
N ALA A 52 9.04 -2.99 23.08
CA ALA A 52 7.66 -3.46 23.29
C ALA A 52 7.12 -3.21 24.72
N ALA A 53 7.93 -3.45 25.75
CA ALA A 53 7.51 -3.24 27.15
C ALA A 53 7.21 -1.77 27.48
N ALA A 54 7.97 -0.82 26.93
CA ALA A 54 7.70 0.61 27.13
C ALA A 54 6.41 1.04 26.40
N LEU A 55 6.26 0.60 25.15
CA LEU A 55 5.08 0.89 24.33
C LEU A 55 3.79 0.32 24.94
N GLN A 56 3.84 -0.88 25.52
CA GLN A 56 2.71 -1.48 26.25
C GLN A 56 2.30 -0.64 27.46
N ARG A 57 3.26 -0.14 28.25
CA ARG A 57 2.96 0.74 29.39
C ARG A 57 2.30 2.04 28.92
N MET A 58 2.77 2.62 27.81
CA MET A 58 2.16 3.81 27.22
C MET A 58 0.73 3.54 26.74
N ALA A 59 0.48 2.41 26.08
CA ALA A 59 -0.85 2.00 25.64
C ALA A 59 -1.82 1.80 26.81
N LEU A 60 -1.35 1.20 27.92
CA LEU A 60 -2.12 1.04 29.14
C LEU A 60 -2.44 2.38 29.80
N ALA A 61 -1.44 3.26 29.92
CA ALA A 61 -1.64 4.61 30.46
C ALA A 61 -2.62 5.42 29.60
N ALA A 62 -2.57 5.24 28.28
CA ALA A 62 -3.49 5.90 27.37
C ALA A 62 -4.96 5.58 27.67
N ARG A 63 -5.31 4.43 28.28
CA ARG A 63 -6.70 4.03 28.57
C ARG A 63 -7.44 5.00 29.49
N VAL A 64 -6.74 5.61 30.44
CA VAL A 64 -7.34 6.48 31.47
C VAL A 64 -7.38 7.95 31.07
N VAL A 65 -6.67 8.33 30.00
CA VAL A 65 -6.64 9.71 29.49
C VAL A 65 -7.93 9.99 28.69
N PRO A 66 -8.54 11.18 28.75
CA PRO A 66 -9.65 11.52 27.84
C PRO A 66 -9.22 11.53 26.38
N VAL A 67 -10.06 11.01 25.47
CA VAL A 67 -9.70 10.81 24.04
C VAL A 67 -9.26 12.11 23.36
N GLY A 68 -9.93 13.23 23.64
CA GLY A 68 -9.55 14.54 23.07
C GLY A 68 -8.19 15.05 23.53
N VAL A 69 -7.78 14.73 24.77
CA VAL A 69 -6.45 15.07 25.28
C VAL A 69 -5.41 14.16 24.64
N LEU A 70 -5.69 12.86 24.56
CA LEU A 70 -4.81 11.89 23.93
C LEU A 70 -4.55 12.22 22.45
N ALA A 71 -5.57 12.64 21.70
CA ALA A 71 -5.40 13.08 20.30
C ALA A 71 -4.47 14.29 20.18
N LYS A 72 -4.58 15.28 21.09
CA LYS A 72 -3.66 16.43 21.10
C LYS A 72 -2.22 16.01 21.43
N ILE A 73 -2.04 15.11 22.40
CA ILE A 73 -0.72 14.57 22.77
C ILE A 73 -0.13 13.78 21.59
N ALA A 74 -0.94 12.98 20.91
CA ALA A 74 -0.52 12.21 19.74
C ALA A 74 0.08 13.14 18.66
N GLU A 75 -0.66 14.17 18.23
CA GLU A 75 -0.20 15.08 17.17
C GLU A 75 0.95 15.99 17.60
N LYS A 76 0.95 16.48 18.84
CA LYS A 76 1.86 17.56 19.27
C LYS A 76 3.09 17.09 20.03
N VAL A 77 3.08 15.86 20.57
CA VAL A 77 4.13 15.37 21.46
C VAL A 77 4.70 14.05 20.99
N PHE A 78 3.87 13.03 20.74
CA PHE A 78 4.37 11.70 20.37
C PHE A 78 4.88 11.65 18.92
N GLY A 79 4.21 12.36 18.02
CA GLY A 79 4.54 12.32 16.60
C GLY A 79 4.15 10.99 15.93
N PRO A 80 4.35 10.88 14.60
CA PRO A 80 3.81 9.78 13.81
C PRO A 80 4.34 8.39 14.18
N LEU A 81 5.66 8.26 14.34
CA LEU A 81 6.33 6.99 14.62
C LEU A 81 5.84 6.35 15.92
N LEU A 82 5.81 7.10 17.03
CA LEU A 82 5.33 6.57 18.31
C LEU A 82 3.84 6.22 18.25
N CYS A 83 3.02 7.04 17.57
CA CYS A 83 1.60 6.72 17.39
C CYS A 83 1.41 5.42 16.62
N ALA A 84 2.17 5.22 15.54
CA ALA A 84 2.14 4.01 14.74
C ALA A 84 2.55 2.76 15.54
N ARG A 85 3.62 2.86 16.34
CA ARG A 85 4.11 1.76 17.20
C ARG A 85 3.12 1.39 18.31
N ILE A 86 2.33 2.36 18.81
CA ILE A 86 1.33 2.15 19.87
C ILE A 86 -0.03 1.72 19.31
N ALA A 87 -0.35 2.02 18.05
CA ALA A 87 -1.66 1.78 17.46
C ALA A 87 -2.13 0.32 17.58
N GLY A 88 -1.24 -0.65 17.39
CA GLY A 88 -1.58 -2.07 17.53
C GLY A 88 -1.76 -2.56 18.97
N LEU A 89 -1.45 -1.73 19.98
CA LEU A 89 -1.50 -2.08 21.40
C LEU A 89 -2.68 -1.46 22.13
N VAL A 90 -3.36 -0.49 21.51
CA VAL A 90 -4.54 0.16 22.11
C VAL A 90 -5.81 -0.63 21.81
N ASP A 91 -6.80 -0.49 22.69
CA ASP A 91 -8.14 -1.02 22.43
C ASP A 91 -8.69 -0.50 21.10
N VAL A 92 -9.40 -1.36 20.37
CA VAL A 92 -9.87 -1.06 19.02
C VAL A 92 -10.82 0.14 18.99
N GLY A 93 -11.81 0.17 19.89
CA GLY A 93 -12.78 1.26 19.95
C GLY A 93 -12.08 2.58 20.26
N ARG A 94 -11.15 2.54 21.21
CA ARG A 94 -10.33 3.69 21.57
C ARG A 94 -9.44 4.18 20.43
N GLY A 95 -8.77 3.28 19.72
CA GLY A 95 -7.93 3.62 18.57
C GLY A 95 -8.72 4.33 17.47
N VAL A 96 -9.92 3.82 17.18
CA VAL A 96 -10.86 4.44 16.23
C VAL A 96 -11.27 5.84 16.69
N ASP A 97 -11.60 6.03 17.97
CA ASP A 97 -12.04 7.33 18.49
C ASP A 97 -10.93 8.37 18.56
N VAL A 98 -9.68 7.95 18.78
CA VAL A 98 -8.50 8.82 18.64
C VAL A 98 -8.32 9.20 17.18
N ALA A 99 -8.30 8.23 16.27
CA ALA A 99 -8.08 8.48 14.84
C ALA A 99 -9.08 9.47 14.24
N LYS A 100 -10.37 9.41 14.62
CA LYS A 100 -11.41 10.38 14.20
C LYS A 100 -11.10 11.84 14.54
N ARG A 101 -10.22 12.08 15.52
CA ARG A 101 -9.86 13.42 16.01
C ARG A 101 -8.51 13.91 15.48
N LEU A 102 -7.75 13.04 14.84
CA LEU A 102 -6.47 13.38 14.23
C LEU A 102 -6.71 13.95 12.83
N SER A 103 -5.86 14.87 12.42
CA SER A 103 -5.87 15.45 11.09
C SER A 103 -5.50 14.41 10.02
N PRO A 104 -6.09 14.46 8.82
CA PRO A 104 -5.74 13.55 7.72
C PRO A 104 -4.25 13.55 7.38
N ARG A 105 -3.62 14.73 7.37
CA ARG A 105 -2.19 14.88 7.13
C ARG A 105 -1.35 14.13 8.16
N PHE A 106 -1.67 14.26 9.45
CA PHE A 106 -0.95 13.54 10.51
C PHE A 106 -1.22 12.04 10.44
N LEU A 107 -2.46 11.62 10.17
CA LEU A 107 -2.80 10.21 9.98
C LEU A 107 -2.07 9.59 8.78
N ALA A 108 -1.83 10.34 7.71
CA ALA A 108 -1.01 9.89 6.59
C ALA A 108 0.45 9.65 7.02
N ASP A 109 1.01 10.55 7.83
CA ASP A 109 2.36 10.34 8.41
C ASP A 109 2.38 9.13 9.35
N VAL A 110 1.32 8.93 10.17
CA VAL A 110 1.18 7.74 11.03
C VAL A 110 1.09 6.48 10.18
N ALA A 111 0.34 6.51 9.07
CA ALA A 111 0.16 5.38 8.19
C ALA A 111 1.48 4.94 7.54
N ALA A 112 2.35 5.88 7.17
CA ALA A 112 3.67 5.58 6.62
C ALA A 112 4.56 4.78 7.59
N GLU A 113 4.43 5.07 8.88
CA GLU A 113 5.19 4.43 9.97
C GLU A 113 4.53 3.13 10.49
N LEU A 114 3.26 2.90 10.17
CA LEU A 114 2.44 1.83 10.72
C LEU A 114 2.71 0.49 10.02
N ASP A 115 2.71 -0.59 10.79
CA ASP A 115 2.52 -1.93 10.26
C ASP A 115 1.02 -2.25 10.31
N PRO A 116 0.32 -2.28 9.16
CA PRO A 116 -1.13 -2.45 9.14
C PRO A 116 -1.56 -3.85 9.63
N ARG A 117 -0.66 -4.85 9.61
CA ARG A 117 -0.90 -6.18 10.19
C ARG A 117 -1.22 -6.10 11.68
N ARG A 118 -0.56 -5.18 12.40
CA ARG A 118 -0.70 -5.00 13.85
C ARG A 118 -1.93 -4.18 14.25
N ALA A 119 -2.50 -3.41 13.33
CA ALA A 119 -3.63 -2.51 13.61
C ALA A 119 -4.87 -2.78 12.73
N SER A 120 -4.93 -3.94 12.08
CA SER A 120 -5.98 -4.26 11.08
C SER A 120 -7.40 -4.08 11.63
N ALA A 121 -7.65 -4.43 12.90
CA ALA A 121 -8.96 -4.29 13.53
C ALA A 121 -9.39 -2.83 13.75
N ILE A 122 -8.42 -1.92 13.94
CA ILE A 122 -8.68 -0.47 14.02
C ILE A 122 -8.91 0.06 12.61
N ILE A 123 -8.00 -0.25 11.69
CA ILE A 123 -8.02 0.21 10.28
C ILE A 123 -9.37 -0.10 9.63
N SER A 124 -9.86 -1.33 9.79
CA SER A 124 -11.13 -1.78 9.18
C SER A 124 -12.37 -1.09 9.75
N ARG A 125 -12.25 -0.34 10.85
CA ARG A 125 -13.33 0.37 11.55
C ARG A 125 -13.21 1.89 11.49
N ILE A 126 -12.14 2.41 10.86
CA ILE A 126 -12.02 3.84 10.60
C ILE A 126 -13.15 4.28 9.66
N PRO A 127 -13.84 5.40 9.94
CA PRO A 127 -14.89 5.91 9.05
C PRO A 127 -14.38 6.16 7.63
N LEU A 128 -15.23 5.87 6.65
CA LEU A 128 -14.91 5.98 5.23
C LEU A 128 -14.29 7.35 4.88
N ASP A 129 -14.92 8.45 5.31
CA ASP A 129 -14.43 9.80 5.00
C ASP A 129 -13.02 10.06 5.52
N THR A 130 -12.67 9.52 6.69
CA THR A 130 -11.31 9.61 7.24
C THR A 130 -10.33 8.81 6.39
N VAL A 131 -10.69 7.58 5.98
CA VAL A 131 -9.84 6.76 5.10
C VAL A 131 -9.61 7.47 3.76
N LEU A 132 -10.66 8.02 3.15
CA LEU A 132 -10.55 8.70 1.87
C LEU A 132 -9.73 10.00 1.95
N ALA A 133 -9.83 10.74 3.05
CA ALA A 133 -9.00 11.91 3.30
C ALA A 133 -7.52 11.53 3.44
N VAL A 134 -7.21 10.48 4.21
CA VAL A 134 -5.84 9.97 4.36
C VAL A 134 -5.29 9.43 3.04
N ALA A 135 -6.09 8.70 2.27
CA ALA A 135 -5.69 8.20 0.96
C ALA A 135 -5.37 9.35 0.00
N GLY A 136 -6.13 10.44 0.04
CA GLY A 136 -5.85 11.65 -0.74
C GLY A 136 -4.52 12.32 -0.35
N GLU A 137 -4.24 12.42 0.95
CA GLU A 137 -2.95 12.95 1.44
C GLU A 137 -1.77 12.09 1.02
N LEU A 138 -1.90 10.76 1.12
CA LEU A 138 -0.86 9.83 0.68
C LEU A 138 -0.64 9.90 -0.85
N ALA A 139 -1.73 10.00 -1.63
CA ALA A 139 -1.63 10.13 -3.08
C ALA A 139 -0.98 11.45 -3.49
N HIS A 140 -1.31 12.56 -2.82
CA HIS A 140 -0.65 13.86 -3.04
C HIS A 140 0.86 13.81 -2.71
N LYS A 141 1.26 13.01 -1.72
CA LYS A 141 2.67 12.77 -1.36
C LYS A 141 3.35 11.70 -2.22
N GLU A 142 2.63 11.12 -3.18
CA GLU A 142 3.09 10.00 -3.99
C GLU A 142 3.54 8.78 -3.17
N ASP A 143 2.95 8.58 -1.99
CA ASP A 143 3.30 7.47 -1.11
C ASP A 143 2.55 6.18 -1.48
N TRP A 144 2.89 5.65 -2.66
CA TRP A 144 2.27 4.47 -3.25
C TRP A 144 2.48 3.22 -2.40
N ILE A 145 3.65 3.11 -1.74
CA ILE A 145 3.99 1.98 -0.87
C ILE A 145 3.01 1.92 0.30
N THR A 146 2.77 3.05 0.97
CA THR A 146 1.81 3.09 2.09
C THR A 146 0.40 2.79 1.60
N LEU A 147 -0.05 3.38 0.49
CA LEU A 147 -1.37 3.06 -0.08
C LEU A 147 -1.54 1.57 -0.38
N GLY A 148 -0.56 0.96 -1.07
CA GLY A 148 -0.56 -0.46 -1.43
C GLY A 148 -0.57 -1.40 -0.23
N ARG A 149 0.05 -0.99 0.88
CA ARG A 149 0.06 -1.76 2.14
C ARG A 149 -1.30 -1.81 2.84
N PHE A 150 -2.13 -0.78 2.68
CA PHE A 150 -3.41 -0.71 3.40
C PHE A 150 -4.58 -1.36 2.67
N VAL A 151 -4.50 -1.56 1.34
CA VAL A 151 -5.56 -2.24 0.54
C VAL A 151 -5.94 -3.59 1.15
N GLY A 152 -4.95 -4.31 1.69
CA GLY A 152 -5.12 -5.59 2.36
C GLY A 152 -6.06 -5.58 3.57
N HIS A 153 -6.19 -4.43 4.23
CA HIS A 153 -6.77 -4.29 5.57
C HIS A 153 -8.07 -3.49 5.60
N LEU A 154 -8.51 -3.02 4.44
CA LEU A 154 -9.73 -2.24 4.27
C LEU A 154 -10.85 -3.11 3.67
N PRO A 155 -12.12 -2.86 4.05
CA PRO A 155 -13.26 -3.47 3.39
C PRO A 155 -13.31 -3.11 1.89
N ASP A 156 -13.76 -4.03 1.05
CA ASP A 156 -13.87 -3.81 -0.40
C ASP A 156 -14.66 -2.53 -0.78
N PRO A 157 -15.80 -2.19 -0.14
CA PRO A 157 -16.48 -0.93 -0.45
C PRO A 157 -15.61 0.30 -0.21
N THR A 158 -14.76 0.27 0.83
CA THR A 158 -13.82 1.36 1.12
C THR A 158 -12.70 1.42 0.09
N VAL A 159 -12.13 0.26 -0.27
CA VAL A 159 -11.10 0.15 -1.32
C VAL A 159 -11.66 0.70 -2.64
N GLN A 160 -12.86 0.28 -3.03
CA GLN A 160 -13.51 0.74 -4.26
C GLN A 160 -13.70 2.27 -4.28
N GLN A 161 -14.17 2.87 -3.19
CA GLN A 161 -14.32 4.32 -3.10
C GLN A 161 -12.99 5.07 -3.17
N ALA A 162 -11.93 4.52 -2.56
CA ALA A 162 -10.59 5.10 -2.64
C ALA A 162 -10.03 5.02 -4.06
N LEU A 163 -10.12 3.85 -4.70
CA LEU A 163 -9.65 3.63 -6.07
C LEU A 163 -10.33 4.59 -7.05
N ASN A 164 -11.62 4.89 -6.89
CA ASN A 164 -12.35 5.82 -7.76
C ASN A 164 -11.83 7.27 -7.71
N ARG A 165 -11.03 7.64 -6.71
CA ARG A 165 -10.48 9.00 -6.55
C ARG A 165 -9.04 9.15 -7.04
N ILE A 166 -8.37 8.05 -7.36
CA ILE A 166 -6.95 8.02 -7.74
C ILE A 166 -6.84 7.89 -9.26
N ASP A 167 -5.95 8.64 -9.91
CA ASP A 167 -5.79 8.56 -11.36
C ASP A 167 -5.17 7.22 -11.84
N ASP A 168 -5.22 6.97 -13.15
CA ASP A 168 -4.76 5.70 -13.73
C ASP A 168 -3.25 5.46 -13.55
N PRO A 169 -2.36 6.46 -13.78
CA PRO A 169 -0.93 6.31 -13.51
C PRO A 169 -0.61 5.96 -12.05
N SER A 170 -1.28 6.62 -11.09
CA SER A 170 -1.06 6.35 -9.67
C SER A 170 -1.60 4.98 -9.27
N LEU A 171 -2.72 4.52 -9.84
CA LEU A 171 -3.21 3.17 -9.61
C LEU A 171 -2.22 2.10 -10.06
N LEU A 172 -1.54 2.29 -11.19
CA LEU A 172 -0.47 1.39 -11.64
C LEU A 172 0.67 1.34 -10.63
N ARG A 173 1.13 2.51 -10.17
CA ARG A 173 2.20 2.61 -9.16
C ARG A 173 1.81 1.93 -7.85
N ILE A 174 0.57 2.08 -7.40
CA ILE A 174 0.04 1.40 -6.20
C ILE A 174 -0.05 -0.11 -6.41
N ALA A 175 -0.55 -0.58 -7.55
CA ALA A 175 -0.64 -2.01 -7.85
C ALA A 175 0.75 -2.67 -7.89
N PHE A 176 1.75 -1.95 -8.40
CA PHE A 176 3.14 -2.41 -8.44
C PHE A 176 3.72 -2.66 -7.04
N VAL A 177 3.33 -1.90 -6.03
CA VAL A 177 3.81 -2.07 -4.65
C VAL A 177 2.75 -2.62 -3.69
N LEU A 178 1.70 -3.24 -4.23
CA LEU A 178 0.68 -3.91 -3.42
C LEU A 178 1.34 -4.95 -2.50
N ASP A 179 0.92 -5.00 -1.23
CA ASP A 179 1.58 -5.88 -0.25
C ASP A 179 1.29 -7.36 -0.50
N ASP A 180 0.06 -7.70 -0.90
CA ASP A 180 -0.33 -9.04 -1.31
C ASP A 180 -0.67 -9.07 -2.82
N LYS A 181 0.28 -9.51 -3.64
CA LYS A 181 0.13 -9.59 -5.10
C LYS A 181 -0.98 -10.54 -5.55
N ARG A 182 -1.35 -11.54 -4.72
CA ARG A 182 -2.45 -12.46 -5.03
C ARG A 182 -3.81 -11.76 -5.03
N ARG A 183 -3.91 -10.58 -4.40
CA ARG A 183 -5.13 -9.76 -4.39
C ARG A 183 -5.26 -8.85 -5.59
N VAL A 184 -4.25 -8.73 -6.44
CA VAL A 184 -4.27 -7.79 -7.57
C VAL A 184 -5.48 -8.03 -8.47
N ASP A 185 -5.75 -9.28 -8.86
CA ASP A 185 -6.94 -9.59 -9.65
C ASP A 185 -8.20 -9.14 -8.91
N HIS A 186 -8.43 -9.58 -7.68
CA HIS A 186 -9.59 -9.15 -6.89
C HIS A 186 -9.77 -7.63 -6.84
N VAL A 187 -8.72 -6.88 -6.51
CA VAL A 187 -8.74 -5.41 -6.37
C VAL A 187 -9.05 -4.71 -7.69
N VAL A 188 -8.46 -5.15 -8.79
CA VAL A 188 -8.81 -4.65 -10.14
C VAL A 188 -10.29 -4.91 -10.45
N GLY A 189 -10.91 -5.89 -9.79
CA GLY A 189 -12.30 -6.30 -10.06
C GLY A 189 -13.31 -5.38 -9.42
N LEU A 190 -12.85 -4.60 -8.45
CA LEU A 190 -13.60 -3.52 -7.83
C LEU A 190 -13.67 -2.29 -8.75
N LEU A 191 -12.77 -2.18 -9.73
CA LEU A 191 -12.78 -1.08 -10.70
C LEU A 191 -13.91 -1.24 -11.70
N PRO A 192 -14.44 -0.12 -12.23
CA PRO A 192 -15.32 -0.16 -13.40
C PRO A 192 -14.65 -0.88 -14.58
N ALA A 193 -15.41 -1.64 -15.37
CA ALA A 193 -14.86 -2.49 -16.44
C ALA A 193 -13.95 -1.76 -17.45
N HIS A 194 -14.27 -0.50 -17.77
CA HIS A 194 -13.49 0.32 -18.71
C HIS A 194 -12.13 0.77 -18.14
N ARG A 195 -11.97 0.76 -16.81
CA ARG A 195 -10.80 1.33 -16.13
C ARG A 195 -9.56 0.48 -16.32
N LEU A 196 -9.70 -0.85 -16.42
CA LEU A 196 -8.57 -1.72 -16.72
C LEU A 196 -7.92 -1.39 -18.08
N GLY A 197 -8.73 -1.16 -19.11
CA GLY A 197 -8.23 -0.70 -20.41
C GLY A 197 -7.51 0.64 -20.31
N ARG A 198 -8.06 1.58 -19.54
CA ARG A 198 -7.42 2.89 -19.29
C ARG A 198 -6.08 2.79 -18.58
N LEU A 199 -5.90 1.83 -17.66
CA LEU A 199 -4.59 1.60 -17.03
C LEU A 199 -3.54 1.23 -18.10
N VAL A 200 -3.88 0.31 -19.00
CA VAL A 200 -2.97 -0.10 -20.09
C VAL A 200 -2.71 1.07 -21.06
N THR A 201 -3.74 1.84 -21.40
CA THR A 201 -3.58 3.05 -22.22
C THR A 201 -2.71 4.11 -21.53
N ALA A 202 -2.87 4.32 -20.22
CA ALA A 202 -2.03 5.25 -19.46
C ALA A 202 -0.57 4.82 -19.49
N ALA A 203 -0.29 3.52 -19.32
CA ALA A 203 1.07 2.98 -19.44
C ALA A 203 1.65 3.14 -20.85
N SER A 204 0.82 3.08 -21.89
CA SER A 204 1.29 3.27 -23.26
C SER A 204 1.81 4.69 -23.55
N ALA A 205 1.41 5.67 -22.74
CA ALA A 205 1.80 7.07 -22.89
C ALA A 205 3.04 7.47 -22.06
N ASP A 206 3.52 6.59 -21.17
CA ASP A 206 4.62 6.86 -20.23
C ASP A 206 5.45 5.58 -20.02
N GLU A 207 6.70 5.58 -20.49
CA GLU A 207 7.59 4.42 -20.40
C GLU A 207 7.88 4.01 -18.95
N ASP A 208 7.84 4.95 -18.00
CA ASP A 208 8.05 4.67 -16.58
C ASP A 208 6.94 3.78 -15.98
N LEU A 209 5.78 3.72 -16.66
CA LEU A 209 4.64 2.91 -16.26
C LEU A 209 4.63 1.52 -16.89
N TRP A 210 5.57 1.20 -17.79
CA TRP A 210 5.61 -0.11 -18.44
C TRP A 210 5.84 -1.21 -17.43
N THR A 211 6.83 -1.07 -16.55
CA THR A 211 7.13 -2.06 -15.50
C THR A 211 5.92 -2.30 -14.58
N PRO A 212 5.31 -1.26 -13.96
CA PRO A 212 4.07 -1.41 -13.21
C PRO A 212 2.93 -2.10 -13.98
N ALA A 213 2.75 -1.77 -15.26
CA ALA A 213 1.69 -2.35 -16.06
C ALA A 213 1.96 -3.81 -16.43
N LEU A 214 3.19 -4.17 -16.77
CA LEU A 214 3.57 -5.55 -17.08
C LEU A 214 3.46 -6.43 -15.83
N ASP A 215 3.93 -5.94 -14.69
CA ASP A 215 3.73 -6.59 -13.38
C ASP A 215 2.25 -6.83 -13.08
N LEU A 216 1.41 -5.80 -13.23
CA LEU A 216 -0.05 -5.92 -13.06
C LEU A 216 -0.61 -7.08 -13.90
N LEU A 217 -0.25 -7.15 -15.18
CA LEU A 217 -0.73 -8.19 -16.10
C LEU A 217 -0.34 -9.60 -15.66
N THR A 218 0.85 -9.79 -15.07
CA THR A 218 1.28 -11.11 -14.56
C THR A 218 0.36 -11.64 -13.45
N HIS A 219 -0.33 -10.76 -12.72
CA HIS A 219 -1.21 -11.11 -11.60
C HIS A 219 -2.71 -11.12 -11.95
N LEU A 220 -3.09 -10.73 -13.17
CA LEU A 220 -4.49 -10.82 -13.63
C LEU A 220 -4.87 -12.24 -14.02
N GLY A 221 -6.11 -12.63 -13.72
CA GLY A 221 -6.69 -13.87 -14.22
C GLY A 221 -7.00 -13.82 -15.72
N GLU A 222 -7.13 -14.99 -16.34
CA GLU A 222 -7.33 -15.14 -17.79
C GLU A 222 -8.53 -14.34 -18.33
N ALA A 223 -9.65 -14.35 -17.60
CA ALA A 223 -10.86 -13.64 -17.99
C ALA A 223 -10.62 -12.14 -18.21
N ARG A 224 -9.73 -11.52 -17.43
CA ARG A 224 -9.42 -10.09 -17.53
C ARG A 224 -8.32 -9.79 -18.52
N ARG A 225 -7.34 -10.67 -18.64
CA ARG A 225 -6.37 -10.60 -19.74
C ARG A 225 -7.09 -10.66 -21.10
N ALA A 226 -8.16 -11.46 -21.19
CA ALA A 226 -8.97 -11.56 -22.40
C ALA A 226 -9.68 -10.24 -22.77
N THR A 227 -10.11 -9.43 -21.79
CA THR A 227 -10.77 -8.13 -22.09
C THR A 227 -9.80 -7.10 -22.68
N LEU A 228 -8.49 -7.27 -22.47
CA LEU A 228 -7.46 -6.39 -22.99
C LEU A 228 -7.06 -6.72 -24.44
N LYS A 229 -7.31 -7.95 -24.92
CA LYS A 229 -6.90 -8.41 -26.26
C LYS A 229 -7.31 -7.46 -27.40
N PRO A 230 -8.56 -6.94 -27.45
CA PRO A 230 -8.96 -6.04 -28.53
C PRO A 230 -8.16 -4.73 -28.58
N MET A 231 -7.62 -4.29 -27.44
CA MET A 231 -6.96 -2.99 -27.28
C MET A 231 -5.47 -3.05 -27.63
N LEU A 232 -4.89 -4.26 -27.75
CA LEU A 232 -3.45 -4.43 -27.99
C LEU A 232 -3.00 -3.86 -29.34
N ALA A 233 -3.89 -3.84 -30.34
CA ALA A 233 -3.58 -3.33 -31.66
C ALA A 233 -3.22 -1.83 -31.62
N ASP A 234 -3.76 -1.08 -30.66
CA ASP A 234 -3.57 0.37 -30.55
C ASP A 234 -2.34 0.75 -29.70
N LEU A 235 -1.67 -0.22 -29.07
CA LEU A 235 -0.49 0.02 -28.25
C LEU A 235 0.77 0.27 -29.10
N PRO A 236 1.72 1.09 -28.64
CA PRO A 236 3.04 1.25 -29.26
C PRO A 236 3.74 -0.11 -29.42
N GLU A 237 4.43 -0.33 -30.52
CA GLU A 237 5.02 -1.63 -30.88
C GLU A 237 5.88 -2.23 -29.76
N GLY A 238 6.79 -1.45 -29.19
CA GLY A 238 7.66 -1.90 -28.08
C GLY A 238 6.90 -2.31 -26.81
N PHE A 239 5.81 -1.63 -26.47
CA PHE A 239 4.99 -1.98 -25.31
C PHE A 239 4.07 -3.17 -25.63
N ARG A 240 3.47 -3.16 -26.83
CA ARG A 240 2.60 -4.23 -27.33
C ARG A 240 3.29 -5.59 -27.27
N ASP A 241 4.54 -5.67 -27.73
CA ASP A 241 5.29 -6.93 -27.77
C ASP A 241 5.52 -7.49 -26.37
N ARG A 242 5.85 -6.62 -25.40
CA ARG A 242 6.03 -7.02 -23.99
C ARG A 242 4.72 -7.45 -23.35
N VAL A 243 3.63 -6.72 -23.61
CA VAL A 243 2.29 -7.09 -23.14
C VAL A 243 1.89 -8.45 -23.71
N GLN A 244 2.08 -8.69 -25.01
CA GLN A 244 1.79 -9.98 -25.64
C GLN A 244 2.63 -11.12 -25.07
N ALA A 245 3.90 -10.88 -24.75
CA ALA A 245 4.75 -11.88 -24.11
C ALA A 245 4.27 -12.21 -22.68
N THR A 246 3.69 -11.23 -21.97
CA THR A 246 3.26 -11.35 -20.57
C THR A 246 1.89 -12.03 -20.42
N ILE A 247 0.98 -11.81 -21.36
CA ILE A 247 -0.39 -12.36 -21.31
C ILE A 247 -0.55 -13.72 -22.00
N LYS A 248 0.48 -14.21 -22.71
CA LYS A 248 0.53 -15.56 -23.30
C LYS A 248 0.58 -16.63 -22.20
#